data_AF-A0A349JUI5-F1
#
_entry.id   AF-A0A349JUI5-F1
#
_cell.length_a   1.000
_cell.length_b   1.000
_cell.length_c   1.000
_cell.angle_alpha   90.00
_cell.angle_beta   90.00
_cell.angle_gamma   90.00
#
_symmetry.space_group_name_H-M   'P 1'
#
loop_
_entity.id
_entity.type
_entity.pdbx_description
1 polymer ?
#
loop_
_entity_poly.entity_id
_entity_poly.type
_entity_poly.pdbx_seq_one_letter_code
_entity_poly.pdbx_strand_id
1 'polypeptide(L)'
;MAPGSAGVPLLASGYPVPLTARLLRLLMRGVVWPDQAEDDIIQSNVRRLRGGTMTTRFSASLLVLCFASASLGVAPSSAVAEAPTFDTQQWVMPRTPDGRPDLQGNWSNATLTQIQRAPGLGPILTPQQVAMMEGGAARGAEAGSAASDPDREAPPTGGIWTGNPLADGASGGTGGYNSVYIDGGTRVAVYNGQPRSSLITNPENGRIPPLTQEAMQRAAERRAFNSQFGEFDNPENRGLPERCIMSYGSNAGPPMLPNYFYNNNYTIVQTPDHIMIMTEMVHDTRIIRLGERVPMPEHIRPWMGDSWGHWEGDVLVVETTNLPTAQLNKHGYIYPGGSEQMKVVERFSRADESTINYEFTVIDPGTYTAEWGGEVPMKALNDLIYEYACAEGNYALENILSGARYQERREAENQR
;
A
#
# COMPACT_ATOMS: atom_id res chain seq x y z
N MET A 1 49.69 47.06 43.19
CA MET A 1 48.96 48.30 43.51
C MET A 1 47.66 48.29 42.72
N ALA A 2 46.53 48.68 43.33
CA ALA A 2 45.35 49.21 42.65
C ALA A 2 45.35 50.74 42.84
N PRO A 3 44.61 51.55 42.05
CA PRO A 3 43.14 51.68 42.08
C PRO A 3 42.46 51.16 40.79
N GLY A 4 41.14 51.22 40.52
CA GLY A 4 40.04 52.10 40.99
C GLY A 4 39.86 53.33 40.07
N SER A 5 38.69 53.90 39.75
CA SER A 5 37.24 53.66 40.00
C SER A 5 36.44 54.69 39.16
N ALA A 6 35.10 54.71 38.93
CA ALA A 6 33.98 53.75 38.91
C ALA A 6 32.73 54.48 38.27
N GLY A 7 31.68 53.78 37.79
CA GLY A 7 30.45 54.44 37.28
C GLY A 7 29.42 53.54 36.57
N VAL A 8 28.12 53.83 36.75
CA VAL A 8 26.90 53.05 36.34
C VAL A 8 25.69 54.04 36.28
N PRO A 9 24.55 53.82 35.60
CA PRO A 9 24.21 53.27 34.26
C PRO A 9 23.43 54.29 33.37
N LEU A 10 22.91 53.90 32.19
CA LEU A 10 21.46 54.01 31.88
C LEU A 10 21.01 53.19 30.64
N LEU A 11 19.70 52.90 30.60
CA LEU A 11 18.86 52.19 29.59
C LEU A 11 19.08 52.68 28.13
N ALA A 12 18.96 51.88 27.06
CA ALA A 12 17.74 51.16 26.62
C ALA A 12 17.94 50.25 25.37
N SER A 13 17.01 49.28 25.19
CA SER A 13 16.58 48.60 23.92
C SER A 13 17.59 47.92 22.96
N GLY A 14 17.25 46.69 22.51
CA GLY A 14 17.70 46.14 21.22
C GLY A 14 18.15 44.66 21.23
N TYR A 15 17.39 43.77 20.56
CA TYR A 15 17.79 42.37 20.30
C TYR A 15 18.72 42.26 19.05
N PRO A 16 19.41 41.12 18.84
CA PRO A 16 20.79 41.15 18.31
C PRO A 16 20.99 40.87 16.81
N VAL A 17 22.21 41.17 16.37
CA VAL A 17 22.81 40.74 15.08
C VAL A 17 23.04 39.22 15.07
N PRO A 18 22.77 38.49 13.97
CA PRO A 18 22.95 37.04 13.91
C PRO A 18 24.43 36.64 13.83
N LEU A 19 24.92 35.85 14.80
CA LEU A 19 26.20 35.16 14.66
C LEU A 19 26.05 33.89 13.81
N THR A 20 27.00 33.69 12.89
CA THR A 20 26.90 32.67 11.84
C THR A 20 27.16 31.25 12.36
N ALA A 21 26.52 30.26 11.74
CA ALA A 21 26.54 28.84 12.13
C ALA A 21 27.88 28.10 11.86
N ARG A 22 29.03 28.75 12.07
CA ARG A 22 30.36 28.24 11.71
C ARG A 22 31.24 27.74 12.86
N LEU A 23 30.85 27.91 14.13
CA LEU A 23 31.61 27.39 15.28
C LEU A 23 31.08 26.09 15.90
N LEU A 24 29.80 25.74 15.70
CA LEU A 24 29.20 24.57 16.40
C LEU A 24 29.52 23.20 15.75
N ARG A 25 30.07 23.18 14.52
CA ARG A 25 30.36 21.95 13.76
C ARG A 25 31.70 21.28 14.08
N LEU A 26 32.41 21.72 15.12
CA LEU A 26 33.80 21.29 15.41
C LEU A 26 34.02 20.49 16.70
N LEU A 27 32.97 20.21 17.48
CA LEU A 27 33.07 19.49 18.77
C LEU A 27 32.08 18.32 18.95
N MET A 28 31.46 17.82 17.89
CA MET A 28 30.63 16.61 17.93
C MET A 28 31.01 15.61 16.82
N ARG A 29 32.11 14.90 17.03
CA ARG A 29 32.40 13.61 16.36
C ARG A 29 32.07 12.49 17.34
N GLY A 30 31.34 11.46 16.92
CA GLY A 30 31.24 10.20 17.67
C GLY A 30 29.87 9.80 18.21
N VAL A 31 28.76 10.26 17.64
CA VAL A 31 27.45 9.61 17.81
C VAL A 31 26.76 9.56 16.44
N VAL A 32 26.23 8.40 16.07
CA VAL A 32 25.34 8.24 14.90
C VAL A 32 23.90 8.21 15.41
N TRP A 33 23.03 9.01 14.81
CA TRP A 33 21.58 9.00 15.06
C TRP A 33 20.86 8.67 13.74
N PRO A 34 19.63 8.11 13.76
CA PRO A 34 18.88 7.82 12.55
C PRO A 34 18.57 9.05 11.70
N ASP A 35 18.31 8.82 10.41
CA ASP A 35 18.17 9.87 9.40
C ASP A 35 16.77 10.54 9.43
N GLN A 36 16.70 11.77 8.94
CA GLN A 36 15.61 12.71 9.21
C GLN A 36 14.28 12.39 8.47
N ALA A 37 14.25 11.33 7.66
CA ALA A 37 13.12 10.96 6.81
C ALA A 37 11.91 10.34 7.55
N GLU A 38 12.10 9.72 8.72
CA GLU A 38 10.99 9.14 9.49
C GLU A 38 10.18 10.21 10.27
N ASP A 39 10.83 11.29 10.71
CA ASP A 39 10.20 12.34 11.51
C ASP A 39 9.19 13.18 10.69
N ASP A 40 9.48 13.51 9.42
CA ASP A 40 8.57 14.33 8.60
C ASP A 40 7.24 13.61 8.29
N ILE A 41 7.27 12.29 8.15
CA ILE A 41 6.06 11.46 8.00
C ILE A 41 5.20 11.52 9.27
N ILE A 42 5.83 11.58 10.46
CA ILE A 42 5.12 11.69 11.75
C ILE A 42 4.60 13.13 11.97
N GLN A 43 5.42 14.15 11.70
CA GLN A 43 5.07 15.57 11.94
C GLN A 43 3.93 16.07 11.04
N SER A 44 3.86 15.60 9.79
CA SER A 44 2.80 15.99 8.83
C SER A 44 1.39 15.73 9.37
N ASN A 45 1.21 14.59 10.07
CA ASN A 45 -0.07 14.17 10.63
C ASN A 45 -0.50 15.01 11.85
N VAL A 46 0.44 15.52 12.64
CA VAL A 46 0.15 16.31 13.86
C VAL A 46 -0.40 17.70 13.53
N ARG A 47 0.01 18.31 12.40
CA ARG A 47 -0.42 19.68 12.04
C ARG A 47 -1.89 19.80 11.64
N ARG A 48 -2.56 18.73 11.19
CA ARG A 48 -3.98 18.80 10.75
C ARG A 48 -5.01 18.94 11.88
N LEU A 49 -4.60 18.88 13.15
CA LEU A 49 -5.50 18.96 14.31
C LEU A 49 -5.59 20.34 14.99
N ARG A 50 -4.93 21.40 14.47
CA ARG A 50 -5.00 22.76 15.06
C ARG A 50 -5.00 23.89 14.03
N GLY A 51 -6.16 24.55 13.89
CA GLY A 51 -6.32 25.86 13.23
C GLY A 51 -7.20 25.81 11.98
N GLY A 52 -8.39 26.41 12.02
CA GLY A 52 -9.33 26.35 10.89
C GLY A 52 -10.70 27.01 11.10
N THR A 53 -10.84 28.01 11.98
CA THR A 53 -12.12 28.74 12.15
C THR A 53 -12.34 29.71 10.99
N MET A 54 -13.15 29.31 10.00
CA MET A 54 -13.65 30.23 8.97
C MET A 54 -15.05 30.75 9.33
N THR A 55 -15.18 32.07 9.42
CA THR A 55 -16.45 32.78 9.64
C THR A 55 -17.02 33.28 8.31
N THR A 56 -17.93 32.52 7.73
CA THR A 56 -18.61 32.87 6.47
C THR A 56 -19.52 34.08 6.66
N ARG A 57 -19.33 35.14 5.86
CA ARG A 57 -20.24 36.30 5.82
C ARG A 57 -21.41 36.00 4.88
N PHE A 58 -22.64 36.06 5.40
CA PHE A 58 -23.84 36.05 4.57
C PHE A 58 -24.11 37.44 3.98
N SER A 59 -24.22 37.52 2.65
CA SER A 59 -24.88 38.65 1.99
C SER A 59 -26.38 38.38 1.93
N ALA A 60 -27.19 39.31 2.44
CA ALA A 60 -28.65 39.18 2.43
C ALA A 60 -29.24 39.75 1.12
N SER A 61 -29.98 38.91 0.39
CA SER A 61 -30.79 39.33 -0.75
C SER A 61 -32.26 39.39 -0.34
N LEU A 62 -32.85 40.59 -0.43
CA LEU A 62 -34.27 40.83 -0.20
C LEU A 62 -35.10 40.30 -1.38
N LEU A 63 -36.16 39.55 -1.10
CA LEU A 63 -37.32 39.42 -1.97
C LEU A 63 -38.57 39.25 -1.13
N VAL A 64 -39.63 39.99 -1.47
CA VAL A 64 -40.85 40.12 -0.67
C VAL A 64 -42.07 39.72 -1.50
N LEU A 65 -42.80 38.71 -1.00
CA LEU A 65 -44.23 38.41 -1.20
C LEU A 65 -44.89 38.66 -2.56
N CYS A 66 -45.51 37.59 -3.09
CA CYS A 66 -46.98 37.58 -3.25
C CYS A 66 -47.56 36.16 -3.15
N PHE A 67 -48.81 36.05 -2.72
CA PHE A 67 -49.55 34.80 -2.52
C PHE A 67 -50.42 34.45 -3.74
N ALA A 68 -50.54 33.16 -4.06
CA ALA A 68 -51.74 32.56 -4.64
C ALA A 68 -51.80 31.07 -4.27
N SER A 69 -52.87 30.62 -3.62
CA SER A 69 -53.03 29.24 -3.16
C SER A 69 -53.97 28.44 -4.05
N ALA A 70 -53.51 27.29 -4.56
CA ALA A 70 -54.34 26.28 -5.22
C ALA A 70 -53.95 24.88 -4.71
N SER A 71 -54.74 24.33 -3.80
CA SER A 71 -54.47 23.05 -3.14
C SER A 71 -54.96 21.86 -3.97
N LEU A 72 -54.06 21.19 -4.69
CA LEU A 72 -54.29 19.86 -5.23
C LEU A 72 -53.64 18.82 -4.31
N GLY A 73 -54.47 17.94 -3.74
CA GLY A 73 -54.04 16.92 -2.77
C GLY A 73 -53.32 15.75 -3.44
N VAL A 74 -52.03 15.91 -3.74
CA VAL A 74 -51.15 14.77 -4.00
C VAL A 74 -50.68 14.24 -2.65
N ALA A 75 -51.18 13.07 -2.25
CA ALA A 75 -50.63 12.38 -1.08
C ALA A 75 -49.17 12.01 -1.39
N PRO A 76 -48.19 12.35 -0.52
CA PRO A 76 -46.83 11.87 -0.71
C PRO A 76 -46.83 10.36 -0.60
N SER A 77 -46.57 9.67 -1.71
CA SER A 77 -46.31 8.24 -1.67
C SER A 77 -44.96 8.05 -0.98
N SER A 78 -45.01 7.80 0.33
CA SER A 78 -43.84 7.45 1.13
C SER A 78 -43.36 6.05 0.75
N ALA A 79 -42.79 5.94 -0.46
CA ALA A 79 -41.94 4.85 -0.87
C ALA A 79 -40.67 4.90 -0.01
N VAL A 80 -40.80 4.42 1.22
CA VAL A 80 -39.66 3.99 2.03
C VAL A 80 -38.96 2.95 1.19
N ALA A 81 -37.72 3.24 0.77
CA ALA A 81 -36.89 2.24 0.14
C ALA A 81 -36.64 1.16 1.21
N GLU A 82 -37.33 0.02 1.09
CA GLU A 82 -37.04 -1.14 1.91
C GLU A 82 -35.58 -1.50 1.66
N ALA A 83 -34.77 -1.44 2.72
CA ALA A 83 -33.42 -1.98 2.67
C ALA A 83 -33.55 -3.46 2.27
N PRO A 84 -32.72 -3.96 1.34
CA PRO A 84 -32.87 -5.30 0.81
C PRO A 84 -32.87 -6.30 1.96
N THR A 85 -34.01 -6.98 2.14
CA THR A 85 -34.15 -8.06 3.10
C THR A 85 -33.29 -9.21 2.62
N PHE A 86 -32.04 -9.27 3.11
CA PHE A 86 -31.19 -10.45 2.96
C PHE A 86 -31.97 -11.65 3.49
N ASP A 87 -32.35 -12.56 2.59
CA ASP A 87 -33.06 -13.78 2.95
C ASP A 87 -32.19 -14.56 3.93
N THR A 88 -32.73 -14.86 5.11
CA THR A 88 -32.00 -15.55 6.18
C THR A 88 -31.95 -17.05 5.93
N GLN A 89 -31.68 -17.44 4.69
CA GLN A 89 -31.18 -18.79 4.39
C GLN A 89 -29.85 -18.95 5.12
N GLN A 90 -29.81 -19.93 6.02
CA GLN A 90 -28.62 -20.26 6.78
C GLN A 90 -27.53 -20.72 5.78
N TRP A 91 -26.53 -19.87 5.56
CA TRP A 91 -25.48 -20.11 4.56
C TRP A 91 -24.85 -21.49 4.75
N VAL A 92 -24.91 -22.31 3.70
CA VAL A 92 -24.23 -23.59 3.62
C VAL A 92 -23.00 -23.39 2.75
N MET A 93 -21.83 -23.63 3.31
CA MET A 93 -20.56 -23.53 2.58
C MET A 93 -20.57 -24.45 1.35
N PRO A 94 -20.30 -23.94 0.14
CA PRO A 94 -20.23 -24.75 -1.07
C PRO A 94 -19.07 -25.76 -0.97
N ARG A 95 -19.23 -26.92 -1.59
CA ARG A 95 -18.22 -27.98 -1.60
C ARG A 95 -18.00 -28.56 -2.98
N THR A 96 -16.75 -28.91 -3.25
CA THR A 96 -16.32 -29.63 -4.45
C THR A 96 -16.86 -31.06 -4.50
N PRO A 97 -16.81 -31.76 -5.65
CA PRO A 97 -17.28 -33.14 -5.77
C PRO A 97 -16.59 -34.16 -4.84
N ASP A 98 -15.37 -33.87 -4.37
CA ASP A 98 -14.63 -34.66 -3.37
C ASP A 98 -14.88 -34.22 -1.91
N GLY A 99 -15.81 -33.28 -1.68
CA GLY A 99 -16.28 -32.89 -0.35
C GLY A 99 -15.43 -31.83 0.37
N ARG A 100 -14.48 -31.19 -0.31
CA ARG A 100 -13.71 -30.07 0.24
C ARG A 100 -14.50 -28.76 0.14
N PRO A 101 -14.22 -27.76 1.00
CA PRO A 101 -14.66 -26.38 0.76
C PRO A 101 -14.34 -25.94 -0.67
N ASP A 102 -15.30 -25.30 -1.34
CA ASP A 102 -15.08 -24.75 -2.68
C ASP A 102 -14.53 -23.32 -2.57
N LEU A 103 -13.28 -23.14 -3.00
CA LEU A 103 -12.56 -21.87 -3.05
C LEU A 103 -12.55 -21.24 -4.46
N GLN A 104 -13.15 -21.89 -5.45
CA GLN A 104 -13.03 -21.48 -6.85
C GLN A 104 -13.70 -20.14 -7.15
N GLY A 105 -13.25 -19.51 -8.23
CA GLY A 105 -13.82 -18.28 -8.78
C GLY A 105 -12.83 -17.12 -8.75
N ASN A 106 -13.35 -15.93 -9.03
CA ASN A 106 -12.58 -14.69 -9.01
C ASN A 106 -12.75 -14.00 -7.65
N TRP A 107 -11.65 -13.47 -7.13
CA TRP A 107 -11.54 -12.88 -5.79
C TRP A 107 -10.71 -11.60 -5.84
N SER A 108 -10.89 -10.68 -4.90
CA SER A 108 -10.11 -9.45 -4.77
C SER A 108 -9.73 -9.17 -3.32
N ASN A 109 -8.51 -8.68 -3.07
CA ASN A 109 -8.07 -8.20 -1.75
C ASN A 109 -7.99 -6.67 -1.64
N ALA A 110 -8.52 -5.93 -2.63
CA ALA A 110 -8.59 -4.47 -2.63
C ALA A 110 -9.24 -3.91 -1.35
N THR A 111 -8.52 -3.08 -0.58
CA THR A 111 -9.00 -2.55 0.70
C THR A 111 -8.31 -1.25 1.13
N LEU A 112 -9.05 -0.42 1.88
CA LEU A 112 -8.52 0.75 2.58
C LEU A 112 -7.68 0.39 3.81
N THR A 113 -7.81 -0.82 4.36
CA THR A 113 -7.09 -1.21 5.58
C THR A 113 -5.60 -1.35 5.29
N GLN A 114 -4.81 -0.53 5.98
CA GLN A 114 -3.34 -0.48 5.84
C GLN A 114 -2.68 -1.75 6.39
N ILE A 115 -1.51 -2.12 5.87
CA ILE A 115 -0.78 -3.32 6.31
C ILE A 115 -0.44 -3.22 7.80
N GLN A 116 0.14 -2.08 8.20
CA GLN A 116 0.60 -1.82 9.57
C GLN A 116 -0.28 -0.80 10.27
N ARG A 117 -0.51 -1.02 11.57
CA ARG A 117 -1.44 -0.22 12.37
C ARG A 117 -0.92 1.19 12.63
N ALA A 118 -1.74 2.19 12.34
CA ALA A 118 -1.46 3.57 12.70
C ALA A 118 -1.37 3.72 14.25
N PRO A 119 -0.46 4.56 14.79
CA PRO A 119 -0.34 4.75 16.23
C PRO A 119 -1.65 5.23 16.87
N GLY A 120 -2.02 4.65 18.01
CA GLY A 120 -3.23 5.01 18.77
C GLY A 120 -4.53 4.32 18.31
N LEU A 121 -4.51 3.49 17.26
CA LEU A 121 -5.66 2.64 16.92
C LEU A 121 -5.63 1.30 17.67
N GLY A 122 -6.79 0.85 18.15
CA GLY A 122 -7.00 -0.54 18.56
C GLY A 122 -7.11 -1.49 17.35
N PRO A 123 -7.12 -2.82 17.54
CA PRO A 123 -7.11 -3.80 16.43
C PRO A 123 -8.41 -3.81 15.60
N ILE A 124 -9.52 -3.36 16.17
CA ILE A 124 -10.84 -3.28 15.52
C ILE A 124 -11.24 -1.81 15.42
N LEU A 125 -11.72 -1.39 14.25
CA LEU A 125 -12.21 -0.02 14.01
C LEU A 125 -13.61 0.17 14.60
N THR A 126 -13.90 1.36 15.14
CA THR A 126 -15.28 1.73 15.49
C THR A 126 -16.11 2.05 14.24
N PRO A 127 -17.45 1.95 14.28
CA PRO A 127 -18.29 2.34 13.14
C PRO A 127 -18.05 3.77 12.65
N GLN A 128 -17.70 4.70 13.55
CA GLN A 128 -17.35 6.08 13.20
C GLN A 128 -16.00 6.17 12.45
N GLN A 129 -15.02 5.35 12.83
CA GLN A 129 -13.73 5.27 12.13
C GLN A 129 -13.90 4.66 10.73
N VAL A 130 -14.70 3.59 10.60
CA VAL A 130 -15.04 2.99 9.30
C VAL A 130 -15.74 4.01 8.40
N ALA A 131 -16.78 4.68 8.88
CA ALA A 131 -17.50 5.70 8.11
C ALA A 131 -16.60 6.91 7.73
N MET A 132 -15.64 7.27 8.59
CA MET A 132 -14.66 8.31 8.28
C MET A 132 -13.67 7.87 7.19
N MET A 133 -13.21 6.61 7.21
CA MET A 133 -12.30 6.04 6.21
C MET A 133 -12.99 5.83 4.87
N GLU A 134 -14.09 5.08 4.82
CA GLU A 134 -14.82 4.77 3.57
C GLU A 134 -15.40 6.06 2.94
N GLY A 135 -16.01 6.94 3.73
CA GLY A 135 -16.47 8.24 3.25
C GLY A 135 -15.32 9.19 2.87
N GLY A 136 -14.14 9.03 3.48
CA GLY A 136 -12.92 9.74 3.09
C GLY A 136 -12.41 9.31 1.72
N ALA A 137 -12.32 8.00 1.49
CA ALA A 137 -11.94 7.42 0.21
C ALA A 137 -12.92 7.80 -0.91
N ALA A 138 -14.24 7.72 -0.66
CA ALA A 138 -15.25 8.10 -1.65
C ALA A 138 -15.09 9.55 -2.13
N ARG A 139 -14.93 10.51 -1.21
CA ARG A 139 -14.66 11.93 -1.56
C ARG A 139 -13.31 12.12 -2.25
N GLY A 140 -12.29 11.33 -1.89
CA GLY A 140 -10.98 11.34 -2.55
C GLY A 140 -11.06 10.86 -4.00
N ALA A 141 -11.78 9.77 -4.24
CA ALA A 141 -12.02 9.22 -5.58
C ALA A 141 -12.87 10.16 -6.45
N GLU A 142 -13.92 10.77 -5.89
CA GLU A 142 -14.73 11.80 -6.56
C GLU A 142 -13.86 12.99 -6.99
N ALA A 143 -13.08 13.58 -6.06
CA ALA A 143 -12.23 14.72 -6.35
C ALA A 143 -11.08 14.39 -7.32
N GLY A 144 -10.45 13.22 -7.19
CA GLY A 144 -9.36 12.75 -8.07
C GLY A 144 -9.81 12.23 -9.44
N SER A 145 -11.12 12.03 -9.63
CA SER A 145 -11.74 11.69 -10.93
C SER A 145 -12.39 12.90 -11.61
N ALA A 146 -12.35 14.08 -10.98
CA ALA A 146 -12.81 15.32 -11.62
C ALA A 146 -11.95 15.66 -12.85
N ALA A 147 -12.57 16.28 -13.85
CA ALA A 147 -11.87 16.74 -15.04
C ALA A 147 -10.77 17.76 -14.66
N SER A 148 -9.55 17.53 -15.17
CA SER A 148 -8.48 18.52 -15.07
C SER A 148 -8.80 19.75 -15.93
N ASP A 149 -8.38 20.91 -15.46
CA ASP A 149 -8.37 22.15 -16.25
C ASP A 149 -7.48 21.96 -17.51
N PRO A 150 -8.03 22.09 -18.73
CA PRO A 150 -7.27 21.92 -19.97
C PRO A 150 -6.35 23.11 -20.28
N ASP A 151 -6.64 24.29 -19.71
CA ASP A 151 -5.88 25.53 -19.94
C ASP A 151 -4.80 25.76 -18.86
N ARG A 152 -4.60 24.78 -17.96
CA ARG A 152 -3.62 24.86 -16.87
C ARG A 152 -2.19 25.01 -17.39
N GLU A 153 -1.41 25.86 -16.72
CA GLU A 153 0.03 25.97 -16.98
C GLU A 153 0.76 24.63 -16.70
N ALA A 154 1.88 24.43 -17.39
CA ALA A 154 2.77 23.31 -17.13
C ALA A 154 3.31 23.39 -15.68
N PRO A 155 3.46 22.25 -14.97
CA PRO A 155 4.02 22.24 -13.64
C PRO A 155 5.47 22.75 -13.65
N PRO A 156 5.97 23.35 -12.56
CA PRO A 156 7.36 23.79 -12.44
C PRO A 156 8.34 22.62 -12.63
N THR A 157 9.58 22.93 -13.00
CA THR A 157 10.66 21.92 -13.11
C THR A 157 10.83 21.14 -11.80
N GLY A 158 10.69 19.81 -11.85
CA GLY A 158 10.67 18.93 -10.67
C GLY A 158 9.29 18.68 -10.06
N GLY A 159 8.25 19.37 -10.56
CA GLY A 159 6.85 19.15 -10.23
C GLY A 159 6.36 19.80 -8.92
N ILE A 160 5.10 19.51 -8.59
CA ILE A 160 4.43 19.86 -7.35
C ILE A 160 4.15 18.55 -6.60
N TRP A 161 4.90 18.30 -5.53
CA TRP A 161 4.70 17.14 -4.67
C TRP A 161 3.44 17.35 -3.82
N THR A 162 2.51 16.39 -3.87
CA THR A 162 1.18 16.49 -3.23
C THR A 162 1.20 16.04 -1.77
N GLY A 163 2.20 15.26 -1.37
CA GLY A 163 2.24 14.57 -0.09
C GLY A 163 1.33 13.33 -0.03
N ASN A 164 0.79 12.88 -1.17
CA ASN A 164 0.09 11.61 -1.30
C ASN A 164 1.01 10.59 -2.01
N PRO A 165 1.52 9.56 -1.30
CA PRO A 165 2.44 8.58 -1.89
C PRO A 165 1.92 7.86 -3.13
N LEU A 166 0.60 7.70 -3.31
CA LEU A 166 0.03 7.05 -4.50
C LEU A 166 0.03 7.97 -5.73
N ALA A 167 -0.11 9.29 -5.54
CA ALA A 167 -0.04 10.27 -6.63
C ALA A 167 1.42 10.63 -6.96
N ASP A 168 2.21 10.89 -5.92
CA ASP A 168 3.62 11.28 -6.04
C ASP A 168 4.50 10.10 -6.49
N GLY A 169 4.18 8.87 -6.06
CA GLY A 169 4.96 7.67 -6.42
C GLY A 169 4.77 7.19 -7.87
N ALA A 170 3.68 7.60 -8.54
CA ALA A 170 3.39 7.21 -9.93
C ALA A 170 4.17 8.02 -10.98
N SER A 171 4.67 9.21 -10.62
CA SER A 171 5.19 10.20 -11.59
C SER A 171 6.22 11.20 -11.02
N GLY A 172 6.47 11.18 -9.71
CA GLY A 172 6.99 12.36 -9.01
C GLY A 172 5.95 13.48 -8.96
N GLY A 173 6.40 14.71 -8.71
CA GLY A 173 5.50 15.88 -8.66
C GLY A 173 4.88 16.31 -10.00
N THR A 174 5.10 15.63 -11.12
CA THR A 174 4.48 16.04 -12.41
C THR A 174 2.98 15.71 -12.47
N GLY A 175 2.52 14.79 -11.63
CA GLY A 175 1.12 14.40 -11.48
C GLY A 175 0.83 13.05 -12.15
N GLY A 176 0.33 12.09 -11.36
CA GLY A 176 0.03 10.74 -11.82
C GLY A 176 -1.36 10.58 -12.44
N TYR A 177 -1.83 9.34 -12.52
CA TYR A 177 -3.16 9.00 -13.03
C TYR A 177 -4.29 9.64 -12.20
N ASN A 178 -5.39 10.02 -12.86
CA ASN A 178 -6.66 10.29 -12.19
C ASN A 178 -7.14 9.05 -11.41
N SER A 179 -7.85 9.26 -10.30
CA SER A 179 -8.30 8.18 -9.41
C SER A 179 -9.25 7.17 -10.07
N VAL A 180 -9.85 7.50 -11.21
CA VAL A 180 -10.66 6.58 -12.03
C VAL A 180 -9.88 5.38 -12.57
N TYR A 181 -8.54 5.45 -12.61
CA TYR A 181 -7.65 4.35 -13.02
C TYR A 181 -7.10 3.51 -11.84
N ILE A 182 -7.56 3.77 -10.60
CA ILE A 182 -6.99 3.20 -9.37
C ILE A 182 -8.09 2.41 -8.63
N ASP A 183 -7.98 1.07 -8.56
CA ASP A 183 -8.99 0.18 -7.95
C ASP A 183 -8.73 -0.24 -6.50
N GLY A 184 -7.60 0.16 -5.90
CA GLY A 184 -7.00 -0.40 -4.67
C GLY A 184 -7.85 -0.52 -3.39
N GLY A 185 -9.13 -0.12 -3.41
CA GLY A 185 -10.15 -0.50 -2.44
C GLY A 185 -11.04 0.67 -2.01
N THR A 186 -12.35 0.42 -1.86
CA THR A 186 -13.30 1.42 -1.33
C THR A 186 -13.77 1.14 0.09
N ARG A 187 -13.49 -0.07 0.62
CA ARG A 187 -13.98 -0.56 1.92
C ARG A 187 -12.84 -0.98 2.83
N VAL A 188 -13.08 -0.98 4.15
CA VAL A 188 -12.14 -1.56 5.13
C VAL A 188 -12.17 -3.10 5.08
N ALA A 189 -11.07 -3.74 5.44
CA ALA A 189 -11.00 -5.19 5.56
C ALA A 189 -11.86 -5.65 6.74
N VAL A 190 -12.80 -6.57 6.51
CA VAL A 190 -13.70 -7.12 7.53
C VAL A 190 -13.49 -8.62 7.63
N TYR A 191 -12.90 -9.07 8.74
CA TYR A 191 -12.61 -10.48 8.99
C TYR A 191 -13.56 -10.99 10.09
N ASN A 192 -14.35 -12.04 9.81
CA ASN A 192 -15.39 -12.56 10.71
C ASN A 192 -16.29 -11.46 11.34
N GLY A 193 -16.73 -10.50 10.52
CA GLY A 193 -17.56 -9.37 10.95
C GLY A 193 -16.83 -8.25 11.70
N GLN A 194 -15.51 -8.37 11.94
CA GLN A 194 -14.71 -7.36 12.64
C GLN A 194 -13.92 -6.49 11.64
N PRO A 195 -14.18 -5.17 11.54
CA PRO A 195 -13.42 -4.28 10.66
C PRO A 195 -12.01 -4.05 11.23
N ARG A 196 -10.99 -4.47 10.50
CA ARG A 196 -9.58 -4.42 10.94
C ARG A 196 -8.96 -3.04 10.69
N SER A 197 -8.22 -2.55 11.69
CA SER A 197 -7.43 -1.31 11.59
C SER A 197 -6.05 -1.51 10.98
N SER A 198 -5.61 -2.76 10.88
CA SER A 198 -4.38 -3.20 10.20
C SER A 198 -4.57 -4.61 9.65
N LEU A 199 -3.97 -4.92 8.50
CA LEU A 199 -3.97 -6.29 7.97
C LEU A 199 -3.08 -7.20 8.82
N ILE A 200 -1.95 -6.70 9.32
CA ILE A 200 -1.15 -7.42 10.32
C ILE A 200 -1.90 -7.42 11.66
N THR A 201 -2.04 -8.60 12.24
CA THR A 201 -2.71 -8.86 13.52
C THR A 201 -1.78 -9.50 14.55
N ASN A 202 -0.70 -10.15 14.09
CA ASN A 202 0.38 -10.72 14.91
C ASN A 202 1.75 -10.11 14.51
N PRO A 203 2.56 -9.56 15.43
CA PRO A 203 2.27 -9.29 16.85
C PRO A 203 1.04 -8.40 17.09
N GLU A 204 0.49 -8.44 18.31
CA GLU A 204 -0.76 -7.75 18.69
C GLU A 204 -0.79 -6.25 18.35
N ASN A 205 0.37 -5.59 18.29
CA ASN A 205 0.51 -4.19 17.91
C ASN A 205 0.14 -3.90 16.44
N GLY A 206 -0.02 -4.93 15.61
CA GLY A 206 -0.35 -4.84 14.18
C GLY A 206 0.78 -4.28 13.33
N ARG A 207 2.05 -4.60 13.67
CA ARG A 207 3.24 -4.09 12.99
C ARG A 207 4.26 -5.20 12.75
N ILE A 208 5.05 -5.04 11.68
CA ILE A 208 6.14 -5.96 11.36
C ILE A 208 7.19 -5.88 12.49
N PRO A 209 7.71 -7.01 13.00
CA PRO A 209 8.78 -7.02 14.00
C PRO A 209 10.04 -6.30 13.52
N PRO A 210 10.90 -5.84 14.45
CA PRO A 210 12.22 -5.34 14.11
C PRO A 210 13.03 -6.30 13.24
N LEU A 211 13.89 -5.73 12.39
CA LEU A 211 14.86 -6.48 11.61
C LEU A 211 16.00 -7.00 12.50
N THR A 212 16.56 -8.15 12.14
CA THR A 212 17.82 -8.64 12.73
C THR A 212 19.01 -7.78 12.30
N GLN A 213 20.13 -7.87 13.01
CA GLN A 213 21.33 -7.10 12.67
C GLN A 213 21.89 -7.51 11.30
N GLU A 214 21.83 -8.81 11.00
CA GLU A 214 22.21 -9.43 9.74
C GLU A 214 21.31 -8.93 8.60
N ALA A 215 20.01 -8.74 8.85
CA ALA A 215 19.09 -8.21 7.85
C ALA A 215 19.37 -6.74 7.53
N MET A 216 19.62 -5.91 8.56
CA MET A 216 20.03 -4.52 8.37
C MET A 216 21.37 -4.41 7.63
N GLN A 217 22.32 -5.33 7.88
CA GLN A 217 23.58 -5.42 7.13
C GLN A 217 23.34 -5.77 5.65
N ARG A 218 22.60 -6.85 5.35
CA ARG A 218 22.27 -7.23 3.96
C ARG A 218 21.54 -6.12 3.20
N ALA A 219 20.66 -5.37 3.87
CA ALA A 219 19.95 -4.23 3.28
C ALA A 219 20.88 -3.03 3.02
N ALA A 220 21.82 -2.75 3.92
CA ALA A 220 22.83 -1.71 3.74
C ALA A 220 23.82 -2.07 2.61
N GLU A 221 24.27 -3.32 2.53
CA GLU A 221 25.11 -3.86 1.46
C GLU A 221 24.42 -3.76 0.09
N ARG A 222 23.15 -4.19 0.01
CA ARG A 222 22.30 -4.03 -1.19
C ARG A 222 22.24 -2.55 -1.60
N ARG A 223 21.97 -1.64 -0.66
CA ARG A 223 21.89 -0.20 -0.95
C ARG A 223 23.22 0.36 -1.46
N ALA A 224 24.33 -0.02 -0.84
CA ALA A 224 25.68 0.42 -1.21
C ALA A 224 26.19 -0.20 -2.52
N PHE A 225 25.67 -1.35 -2.93
CA PHE A 225 25.87 -1.90 -4.27
C PHE A 225 25.06 -1.10 -5.31
N ASN A 226 23.74 -1.01 -5.11
CA ASN A 226 22.84 -0.36 -6.05
C ASN A 226 23.19 1.13 -6.30
N SER A 227 23.70 1.84 -5.29
CA SER A 227 24.13 3.25 -5.39
C SER A 227 25.42 3.48 -6.19
N GLN A 228 26.02 2.44 -6.78
CA GLN A 228 27.16 2.57 -7.71
C GLN A 228 26.70 2.81 -9.15
N PHE A 229 25.40 2.71 -9.42
CA PHE A 229 24.77 2.94 -10.72
C PHE A 229 23.71 4.04 -10.61
N GLY A 230 23.29 4.61 -11.73
CA GLY A 230 22.04 5.36 -11.77
C GLY A 230 20.84 4.44 -11.48
N GLU A 231 19.71 5.05 -11.10
CA GLU A 231 18.52 4.36 -10.60
C GLU A 231 18.01 3.26 -11.56
N PHE A 232 18.17 3.46 -12.87
CA PHE A 232 17.69 2.55 -13.91
C PHE A 232 18.79 2.03 -14.86
N ASP A 233 20.07 2.29 -14.55
CA ASP A 233 21.22 1.99 -15.41
C ASP A 233 21.75 0.55 -15.27
N ASN A 234 21.28 -0.17 -14.26
CA ASN A 234 21.67 -1.54 -13.94
C ASN A 234 20.41 -2.45 -13.86
N PRO A 235 20.43 -3.68 -14.44
CA PRO A 235 19.26 -4.56 -14.47
C PRO A 235 18.87 -5.14 -13.09
N GLU A 236 19.80 -5.19 -12.12
CA GLU A 236 19.52 -5.55 -10.73
C GLU A 236 18.98 -4.37 -9.90
N ASN A 237 19.22 -3.12 -10.29
CA ASN A 237 18.55 -1.94 -9.75
C ASN A 237 17.06 -1.95 -10.12
N ARG A 238 16.75 -2.21 -11.39
CA ARG A 238 15.37 -2.26 -11.95
C ARG A 238 14.42 -3.19 -11.19
N GLY A 239 13.15 -2.80 -11.10
CA GLY A 239 12.09 -3.57 -10.44
C GLY A 239 11.70 -4.84 -11.19
N LEU A 240 11.05 -5.78 -10.49
CA LEU A 240 10.41 -6.94 -11.15
C LEU A 240 9.18 -6.56 -12.00
N PRO A 241 8.34 -5.57 -11.59
CA PRO A 241 7.16 -5.18 -12.37
C PRO A 241 7.50 -4.50 -13.71
N GLU A 242 8.47 -3.57 -13.73
CA GLU A 242 8.94 -2.95 -14.99
C GLU A 242 9.64 -3.95 -15.93
N ARG A 243 10.05 -5.10 -15.41
CA ARG A 243 10.63 -6.22 -16.16
C ARG A 243 9.59 -7.28 -16.54
N CYS A 244 8.32 -7.10 -16.16
CA CYS A 244 7.23 -8.06 -16.32
C CYS A 244 7.56 -9.46 -15.76
N ILE A 245 8.25 -9.51 -14.61
CA ILE A 245 8.68 -10.76 -13.95
C ILE A 245 7.77 -11.13 -12.78
N MET A 246 7.32 -10.15 -12.01
CA MET A 246 6.34 -10.31 -10.92
C MET A 246 5.60 -8.99 -10.68
N SER A 247 4.39 -9.09 -10.13
CA SER A 247 3.48 -8.02 -9.70
C SER A 247 4.08 -7.01 -8.69
N TYR A 248 3.50 -5.81 -8.60
CA TYR A 248 3.91 -4.78 -7.63
C TYR A 248 3.65 -5.21 -6.18
N GLY A 249 4.52 -4.78 -5.27
CA GLY A 249 4.37 -5.10 -3.85
C GLY A 249 4.54 -6.60 -3.63
N SER A 250 3.70 -7.21 -2.79
CA SER A 250 3.64 -8.68 -2.63
C SER A 250 2.25 -9.21 -3.02
N ASN A 251 1.71 -8.71 -4.13
CA ASN A 251 0.32 -8.99 -4.50
C ASN A 251 0.12 -10.44 -4.97
N ALA A 252 1.00 -10.97 -5.82
CA ALA A 252 1.07 -12.40 -6.10
C ALA A 252 1.58 -13.26 -4.93
N GLY A 253 2.31 -12.64 -4.00
CA GLY A 253 2.79 -13.25 -2.76
C GLY A 253 3.70 -14.47 -2.98
N PRO A 254 3.74 -15.40 -2.00
CA PRO A 254 3.16 -15.28 -0.66
C PRO A 254 3.99 -14.36 0.26
N PRO A 255 3.37 -13.68 1.25
CA PRO A 255 1.92 -13.56 1.45
C PRO A 255 1.28 -12.59 0.44
N MET A 256 0.04 -12.86 0.03
CA MET A 256 -0.72 -12.11 -0.97
C MET A 256 -1.33 -10.83 -0.35
N LEU A 257 -0.58 -9.74 -0.43
CA LEU A 257 -0.93 -8.45 0.16
C LEU A 257 -1.43 -7.46 -0.92
N PRO A 258 -2.44 -6.60 -0.64
CA PRO A 258 -2.91 -5.61 -1.60
C PRO A 258 -1.78 -4.65 -2.01
N ASN A 259 -1.73 -4.29 -3.29
CA ASN A 259 -0.78 -3.30 -3.80
C ASN A 259 -1.26 -1.85 -3.60
N TYR A 260 -2.52 -1.66 -3.19
CA TYR A 260 -3.22 -0.38 -2.99
C TYR A 260 -3.36 0.52 -4.23
N PHE A 261 -3.14 -0.05 -5.43
CA PHE A 261 -3.13 0.69 -6.69
C PHE A 261 -4.17 0.14 -7.67
N TYR A 262 -3.90 -0.94 -8.39
CA TYR A 262 -4.87 -1.60 -9.28
C TYR A 262 -4.59 -3.10 -9.49
N ASN A 263 -5.52 -3.83 -10.10
CA ASN A 263 -5.49 -5.26 -10.40
C ASN A 263 -5.22 -6.15 -9.18
N ASN A 264 -5.87 -5.84 -8.05
CA ASN A 264 -5.76 -6.56 -6.77
C ASN A 264 -6.55 -7.88 -6.76
N ASN A 265 -6.56 -8.59 -7.89
CA ASN A 265 -7.54 -9.60 -8.25
C ASN A 265 -6.89 -10.96 -8.56
N TYR A 266 -7.62 -12.03 -8.28
CA TYR A 266 -7.15 -13.41 -8.33
C TYR A 266 -8.21 -14.34 -8.94
N THR A 267 -7.81 -15.26 -9.81
CA THR A 267 -8.62 -16.46 -10.13
C THR A 267 -8.09 -17.64 -9.34
N ILE A 268 -8.97 -18.33 -8.61
CA ILE A 268 -8.67 -19.61 -7.95
C ILE A 268 -9.33 -20.75 -8.73
N VAL A 269 -8.53 -21.77 -9.07
CA VAL A 269 -8.99 -23.04 -9.66
C VAL A 269 -8.56 -24.18 -8.76
N GLN A 270 -9.47 -25.11 -8.48
CA GLN A 270 -9.29 -26.17 -7.48
C GLN A 270 -9.54 -27.54 -8.13
N THR A 271 -8.56 -28.44 -8.01
CA THR A 271 -8.68 -29.86 -8.34
C THR A 271 -8.49 -30.70 -7.07
N PRO A 272 -8.74 -32.03 -7.11
CA PRO A 272 -8.49 -32.89 -5.95
C PRO A 272 -7.02 -32.96 -5.51
N ASP A 273 -6.08 -32.56 -6.38
CA ASP A 273 -4.64 -32.68 -6.20
C ASP A 273 -3.85 -31.35 -6.29
N HIS A 274 -4.47 -30.25 -6.74
CA HIS A 274 -3.83 -28.93 -6.86
C HIS A 274 -4.80 -27.77 -6.57
N ILE A 275 -4.24 -26.66 -6.09
CA ILE A 275 -4.87 -25.34 -6.16
C ILE A 275 -3.99 -24.47 -7.07
N MET A 276 -4.58 -23.86 -8.09
CA MET A 276 -3.96 -22.80 -8.86
C MET A 276 -4.52 -21.47 -8.40
N ILE A 277 -3.63 -20.49 -8.18
CA ILE A 277 -3.98 -19.09 -7.94
C ILE A 277 -3.27 -18.24 -9.00
N MET A 278 -4.04 -17.65 -9.92
CA MET A 278 -3.56 -16.69 -10.90
C MET A 278 -3.85 -15.28 -10.40
N THR A 279 -2.83 -14.44 -10.29
CA THR A 279 -2.96 -13.01 -10.01
C THR A 279 -3.13 -12.26 -11.33
N GLU A 280 -4.08 -11.32 -11.42
CA GLU A 280 -4.34 -10.55 -12.64
C GLU A 280 -3.08 -9.78 -13.10
N MET A 281 -2.48 -9.03 -12.18
CA MET A 281 -1.28 -8.26 -12.45
C MET A 281 -0.09 -9.17 -12.79
N VAL A 282 0.51 -8.95 -13.98
CA VAL A 282 1.65 -9.71 -14.54
C VAL A 282 1.34 -11.19 -14.84
N HIS A 283 0.11 -11.67 -14.61
CA HIS A 283 -0.31 -13.07 -14.77
C HIS A 283 0.41 -14.07 -13.86
N ASP A 284 0.93 -13.63 -12.70
CA ASP A 284 1.64 -14.47 -11.75
C ASP A 284 0.78 -15.67 -11.31
N THR A 285 1.15 -16.87 -11.78
CA THR A 285 0.37 -18.11 -11.61
C THR A 285 1.06 -19.07 -10.64
N ARG A 286 0.53 -19.16 -9.42
CA ARG A 286 1.04 -20.03 -8.36
C ARG A 286 0.35 -21.40 -8.40
N ILE A 287 1.13 -22.47 -8.39
CA ILE A 287 0.63 -23.86 -8.31
C ILE A 287 0.97 -24.45 -6.94
N ILE A 288 -0.07 -24.78 -6.17
CA ILE A 288 0.01 -25.37 -4.84
C ILE A 288 -0.38 -26.84 -4.95
N ARG A 289 0.53 -27.75 -4.59
CA ARG A 289 0.30 -29.20 -4.70
C ARG A 289 -0.35 -29.74 -3.42
N LEU A 290 -1.40 -30.56 -3.53
CA LEU A 290 -2.10 -31.13 -2.38
C LEU A 290 -1.60 -32.55 -2.07
N GLY A 291 -1.55 -32.90 -0.78
CA GLY A 291 -1.22 -34.26 -0.32
C GLY A 291 0.18 -34.41 0.25
N GLU A 292 0.93 -35.44 -0.18
CA GLU A 292 2.23 -35.76 0.39
C GLU A 292 3.32 -34.74 -0.03
N ARG A 293 4.03 -34.20 0.96
CA ARG A 293 5.07 -33.19 0.72
C ARG A 293 6.37 -33.82 0.21
N VAL A 294 6.57 -33.78 -1.10
CA VAL A 294 7.89 -33.95 -1.72
C VAL A 294 8.59 -32.57 -1.80
N PRO A 295 9.66 -32.30 -1.01
CA PRO A 295 10.37 -31.02 -1.03
C PRO A 295 11.26 -30.83 -2.26
N MET A 296 11.21 -29.66 -2.89
CA MET A 296 12.17 -29.26 -3.94
C MET A 296 13.55 -28.95 -3.34
N PRO A 297 14.68 -29.31 -4.00
CA PRO A 297 16.03 -29.01 -3.51
C PRO A 297 16.24 -27.51 -3.23
N GLU A 298 16.91 -27.19 -2.12
CA GLU A 298 17.06 -25.82 -1.57
C GLU A 298 17.68 -24.78 -2.52
N HIS A 299 18.41 -25.25 -3.53
CA HIS A 299 19.06 -24.42 -4.56
C HIS A 299 18.15 -24.10 -5.76
N ILE A 300 17.01 -24.79 -5.91
CA ILE A 300 15.98 -24.44 -6.88
C ILE A 300 14.96 -23.55 -6.17
N ARG A 301 14.83 -22.31 -6.66
CA ARG A 301 14.04 -21.23 -6.05
C ARG A 301 13.19 -20.51 -7.10
N PRO A 302 12.03 -21.07 -7.49
CA PRO A 302 11.15 -20.45 -8.48
C PRO A 302 10.46 -19.21 -7.91
N TRP A 303 9.96 -18.32 -8.78
CA TRP A 303 9.05 -17.25 -8.38
C TRP A 303 7.83 -17.82 -7.67
N MET A 304 7.33 -17.10 -6.67
CA MET A 304 6.29 -17.56 -5.72
C MET A 304 6.70 -18.75 -4.84
N GLY A 305 7.94 -19.23 -4.92
CA GLY A 305 8.48 -20.31 -4.09
C GLY A 305 7.88 -21.68 -4.41
N ASP A 306 8.13 -22.64 -3.53
CA ASP A 306 7.60 -24.00 -3.67
C ASP A 306 6.51 -24.25 -2.62
N SER A 307 5.28 -24.51 -3.09
CA SER A 307 4.05 -24.52 -2.28
C SER A 307 3.39 -25.90 -2.19
N TRP A 308 2.98 -26.31 -0.98
CA TRP A 308 2.13 -27.49 -0.73
C TRP A 308 0.95 -27.14 0.17
N GLY A 309 -0.19 -27.79 -0.06
CA GLY A 309 -1.40 -27.60 0.74
C GLY A 309 -1.94 -28.89 1.37
N HIS A 310 -2.55 -28.75 2.54
CA HIS A 310 -3.34 -29.80 3.20
C HIS A 310 -4.61 -29.21 3.82
N TRP A 311 -5.60 -30.07 4.10
CA TRP A 311 -6.90 -29.64 4.64
C TRP A 311 -7.00 -29.94 6.14
N GLU A 312 -7.09 -28.89 6.97
CA GLU A 312 -7.41 -28.96 8.39
C GLU A 312 -8.92 -28.80 8.59
N GLY A 313 -9.65 -29.89 8.38
CA GLY A 313 -11.10 -29.87 8.29
C GLY A 313 -11.56 -29.07 7.07
N ASP A 314 -12.12 -27.89 7.33
CA ASP A 314 -12.65 -26.97 6.32
C ASP A 314 -11.72 -25.75 6.05
N VAL A 315 -10.47 -25.81 6.52
CA VAL A 315 -9.43 -24.82 6.22
C VAL A 315 -8.37 -25.46 5.31
N LEU A 316 -8.10 -24.84 4.15
CA LEU A 316 -6.91 -25.15 3.37
C LEU A 316 -5.72 -24.45 4.02
N VAL A 317 -4.70 -25.20 4.40
CA VAL A 317 -3.44 -24.69 4.93
C VAL A 317 -2.36 -24.91 3.90
N VAL A 318 -1.59 -23.87 3.59
CA VAL A 318 -0.54 -23.91 2.56
C VAL A 318 0.79 -23.53 3.20
N GLU A 319 1.83 -24.33 3.00
CA GLU A 319 3.20 -23.98 3.33
C GLU A 319 3.99 -23.68 2.06
N THR A 320 4.67 -22.54 2.03
CA THR A 320 5.61 -22.17 0.97
C THR A 320 7.03 -22.03 1.52
N THR A 321 8.00 -22.63 0.83
CA THR A 321 9.45 -22.46 1.07
C THR A 321 10.18 -22.10 -0.23
N ASN A 322 11.52 -22.15 -0.25
CA ASN A 322 12.35 -21.97 -1.45
C ASN A 322 12.15 -20.61 -2.17
N LEU A 323 11.66 -19.58 -1.48
CA LEU A 323 11.45 -18.25 -2.06
C LEU A 323 12.80 -17.63 -2.48
N PRO A 324 12.90 -17.02 -3.69
CA PRO A 324 14.13 -16.38 -4.16
C PRO A 324 14.29 -15.01 -3.53
N THR A 325 15.49 -14.68 -3.04
CA THR A 325 15.77 -13.37 -2.44
C THR A 325 15.61 -12.19 -3.39
N ALA A 326 15.62 -12.43 -4.71
CA ALA A 326 15.28 -11.45 -5.74
C ALA A 326 13.80 -11.01 -5.70
N GLN A 327 12.88 -11.91 -5.33
CA GLN A 327 11.48 -11.58 -5.05
C GLN A 327 11.40 -10.80 -3.73
N LEU A 328 11.82 -11.47 -2.64
CA LEU A 328 11.61 -11.00 -1.27
C LEU A 328 12.13 -9.58 -1.00
N ASN A 329 13.23 -9.19 -1.64
CA ASN A 329 13.89 -7.90 -1.41
C ASN A 329 13.54 -6.83 -2.47
N LYS A 330 12.43 -7.01 -3.20
CA LYS A 330 11.85 -6.01 -4.12
C LYS A 330 10.48 -5.48 -3.67
N HIS A 331 9.91 -6.01 -2.59
CA HIS A 331 8.60 -5.61 -2.04
C HIS A 331 8.62 -4.31 -1.19
N GLY A 332 9.62 -3.44 -1.34
CA GLY A 332 10.11 -2.52 -0.30
C GLY A 332 9.16 -1.45 0.27
N TYR A 333 7.97 -1.25 -0.30
CA TYR A 333 6.92 -0.37 0.25
C TYR A 333 5.83 -1.12 1.04
N ILE A 334 5.77 -2.46 0.90
CA ILE A 334 4.83 -3.37 1.57
C ILE A 334 5.49 -3.94 2.84
N TYR A 335 6.68 -4.54 2.70
CA TYR A 335 7.49 -5.07 3.81
C TYR A 335 8.99 -5.00 3.48
N PRO A 336 9.90 -4.96 4.48
CA PRO A 336 11.29 -4.50 4.28
C PRO A 336 12.25 -5.49 3.60
N GLY A 337 11.88 -6.76 3.39
CA GLY A 337 12.73 -7.74 2.72
C GLY A 337 12.49 -9.19 3.15
N GLY A 338 13.43 -10.07 2.83
CA GLY A 338 13.42 -11.47 3.27
C GLY A 338 14.71 -12.22 2.95
N SER A 339 14.94 -13.34 3.65
CA SER A 339 16.11 -14.20 3.52
C SER A 339 15.76 -15.53 2.85
N GLU A 340 16.78 -16.32 2.52
CA GLU A 340 16.61 -17.66 1.97
C GLU A 340 15.98 -18.67 2.94
N GLN A 341 15.88 -18.31 4.23
CA GLN A 341 15.20 -19.06 5.28
C GLN A 341 13.70 -18.75 5.36
N MET A 342 13.17 -17.81 4.56
CA MET A 342 11.76 -17.44 4.61
C MET A 342 10.84 -18.62 4.24
N LYS A 343 9.99 -18.96 5.20
CA LYS A 343 8.81 -19.80 5.06
C LYS A 343 7.58 -18.93 5.25
N VAL A 344 6.53 -19.17 4.46
CA VAL A 344 5.20 -18.58 4.69
C VAL A 344 4.20 -19.71 4.89
N VAL A 345 3.41 -19.61 5.95
CA VAL A 345 2.25 -20.48 6.20
C VAL A 345 1.00 -19.65 5.98
N GLU A 346 0.10 -20.15 5.15
CA GLU A 346 -1.13 -19.47 4.74
C GLU A 346 -2.34 -20.34 5.10
N ARG A 347 -3.49 -19.72 5.36
CA ARG A 347 -4.74 -20.41 5.68
C ARG A 347 -5.88 -19.78 4.89
N PHE A 348 -6.71 -20.60 4.27
CA PHE A 348 -7.87 -20.17 3.47
C PHE A 348 -9.13 -20.87 3.98
N SER A 349 -10.18 -20.10 4.22
CA SER A 349 -11.49 -20.61 4.63
C SER A 349 -12.62 -19.76 4.05
N ARG A 350 -13.77 -20.36 3.74
CA ARG A 350 -14.96 -19.60 3.34
C ARG A 350 -15.64 -19.07 4.61
N ALA A 351 -15.90 -17.77 4.67
CA ALA A 351 -16.54 -17.13 5.84
C ALA A 351 -18.03 -16.86 5.64
N ASP A 352 -18.41 -16.55 4.40
CA ASP A 352 -19.77 -16.38 3.91
C ASP A 352 -19.76 -16.60 2.38
N GLU A 353 -20.92 -16.54 1.73
CA GLU A 353 -21.06 -16.70 0.27
C GLU A 353 -20.05 -15.86 -0.54
N SER A 354 -19.80 -14.62 -0.11
CA SER A 354 -18.99 -13.59 -0.78
C SER A 354 -17.53 -13.48 -0.29
N THR A 355 -17.10 -14.28 0.69
CA THR A 355 -15.80 -14.07 1.36
C THR A 355 -14.95 -15.33 1.45
N ILE A 356 -13.66 -15.20 1.11
CA ILE A 356 -12.58 -16.06 1.61
C ILE A 356 -11.83 -15.31 2.71
N ASN A 357 -11.85 -15.84 3.92
CA ASN A 357 -10.90 -15.46 4.95
C ASN A 357 -9.53 -16.07 4.58
N TYR A 358 -8.59 -15.22 4.20
CA TYR A 358 -7.20 -15.57 4.00
C TYR A 358 -6.35 -15.01 5.14
N GLU A 359 -5.55 -15.88 5.76
CA GLU A 359 -4.61 -15.57 6.84
C GLU A 359 -3.19 -15.97 6.41
N PHE A 360 -2.17 -15.33 6.97
CA PHE A 360 -0.78 -15.72 6.75
C PHE A 360 0.10 -15.52 7.99
N THR A 361 1.18 -16.31 8.08
CA THR A 361 2.29 -16.17 9.01
C THR A 361 3.62 -16.29 8.24
N VAL A 362 4.48 -15.28 8.36
CA VAL A 362 5.84 -15.24 7.85
C VAL A 362 6.81 -15.68 8.94
N ILE A 363 7.62 -16.68 8.61
CA ILE A 363 8.64 -17.29 9.46
C ILE A 363 9.99 -17.10 8.77
N ASP A 364 10.76 -16.09 9.18
CA ASP A 364 12.09 -15.80 8.64
C ASP A 364 13.02 -15.27 9.74
N PRO A 365 13.64 -16.15 10.55
CA PRO A 365 14.59 -15.76 11.59
C PRO A 365 15.89 -15.19 11.03
N GLY A 366 16.13 -15.33 9.72
CA GLY A 366 17.21 -14.63 9.02
C GLY A 366 16.92 -13.14 8.79
N THR A 367 15.66 -12.69 8.93
CA THR A 367 15.23 -11.30 8.66
C THR A 367 14.60 -10.60 9.86
N TYR A 368 13.74 -11.29 10.62
CA TYR A 368 12.90 -10.68 11.66
C TYR A 368 13.23 -11.24 13.06
N THR A 369 13.08 -10.41 14.10
CA THR A 369 13.28 -10.84 15.50
C THR A 369 12.16 -11.73 16.04
N ALA A 370 11.07 -11.90 15.28
CA ALA A 370 9.92 -12.76 15.60
C ALA A 370 9.16 -13.14 14.32
N GLU A 371 8.33 -14.17 14.40
CA GLU A 371 7.30 -14.44 13.39
C GLU A 371 6.25 -13.31 13.38
N TRP A 372 5.60 -13.11 12.23
CA TRP A 372 4.53 -12.12 12.09
C TRP A 372 3.47 -12.58 11.10
N GLY A 373 2.26 -12.08 11.23
CA GLY A 373 1.12 -12.58 10.47
C GLY A 373 -0.07 -11.63 10.44
N GLY A 374 -1.01 -11.93 9.56
CA GLY A 374 -2.13 -11.04 9.29
C GLY A 374 -3.33 -11.72 8.65
N GLU A 375 -4.39 -10.94 8.55
CA GLU A 375 -5.71 -11.31 8.03
C GLU A 375 -6.03 -10.39 6.85
N VAL A 376 -6.22 -10.99 5.67
CA VAL A 376 -6.48 -10.29 4.42
C VAL A 376 -7.72 -10.93 3.76
N PRO A 377 -8.94 -10.62 4.26
CA PRO A 377 -10.16 -11.20 3.73
C PRO A 377 -10.38 -10.78 2.28
N MET A 378 -10.52 -11.77 1.40
CA MET A 378 -10.79 -11.59 -0.03
C MET A 378 -12.30 -11.61 -0.29
N LYS A 379 -12.77 -10.72 -1.18
CA LYS A 379 -14.16 -10.63 -1.61
C LYS A 379 -14.37 -11.20 -3.01
N ALA A 380 -15.50 -11.85 -3.23
CA ALA A 380 -15.87 -12.40 -4.54
C ALA A 380 -15.96 -11.28 -5.60
N LEU A 381 -15.24 -11.48 -6.70
CA LEU A 381 -15.25 -10.59 -7.86
C LEU A 381 -16.19 -11.19 -8.92
N ASN A 382 -17.43 -10.70 -8.96
CA ASN A 382 -18.45 -11.17 -9.91
C ASN A 382 -18.29 -10.52 -11.30
N ASP A 383 -17.05 -10.48 -11.80
CA ASP A 383 -16.67 -9.89 -13.10
C ASP A 383 -15.53 -10.71 -13.75
N LEU A 384 -15.21 -10.38 -14.99
CA LEU A 384 -14.08 -10.95 -15.72
C LEU A 384 -12.77 -10.34 -15.22
N ILE A 385 -11.76 -11.20 -15.06
CA ILE A 385 -10.36 -10.80 -14.93
C ILE A 385 -9.79 -10.71 -16.36
N TYR A 386 -9.10 -9.62 -16.66
CA TYR A 386 -8.61 -9.32 -18.02
C TYR A 386 -7.10 -9.57 -18.16
N GLU A 387 -6.61 -9.53 -19.39
CA GLU A 387 -5.18 -9.69 -19.68
C GLU A 387 -4.37 -8.44 -19.27
N TYR A 388 -3.43 -8.61 -18.34
CA TYR A 388 -2.45 -7.59 -17.97
C TYR A 388 -1.28 -7.61 -18.97
N ALA A 389 -1.48 -6.95 -20.11
CA ALA A 389 -0.51 -6.86 -21.22
C ALA A 389 0.73 -6.00 -20.88
N CYS A 390 1.58 -6.47 -19.96
CA CYS A 390 2.70 -5.72 -19.38
C CYS A 390 3.77 -5.25 -20.40
N ALA A 391 4.02 -6.05 -21.45
CA ALA A 391 5.04 -5.79 -22.47
C ALA A 391 4.49 -5.46 -23.86
N GLU A 392 3.27 -5.90 -24.19
CA GLU A 392 2.68 -5.61 -25.50
C GLU A 392 2.23 -4.15 -25.58
N GLY A 393 2.58 -3.46 -26.67
CA GLY A 393 2.38 -2.01 -26.79
C GLY A 393 3.22 -1.15 -25.84
N ASN A 394 4.21 -1.73 -25.12
CA ASN A 394 5.03 -1.00 -24.17
C ASN A 394 6.17 -0.22 -24.86
N TYR A 395 5.83 0.95 -25.43
CA TYR A 395 6.79 1.87 -26.07
C TYR A 395 7.71 2.59 -25.06
N ALA A 396 7.54 2.41 -23.75
CA ALA A 396 8.29 3.19 -22.75
C ALA A 396 9.80 2.91 -22.82
N LEU A 397 10.20 1.65 -23.04
CA LEU A 397 11.60 1.28 -23.14
C LEU A 397 12.29 1.91 -24.36
N GLU A 398 11.63 1.94 -25.52
CA GLU A 398 12.14 2.62 -26.72
C GLU A 398 12.31 4.13 -26.46
N ASN A 399 11.27 4.77 -25.92
CA ASN A 399 11.30 6.20 -25.60
C ASN A 399 12.41 6.57 -24.59
N ILE A 400 12.61 5.76 -23.53
CA ILE A 400 13.69 5.95 -22.55
C ILE A 400 15.06 5.84 -23.23
N LEU A 401 15.27 4.80 -24.04
CA LEU A 401 16.55 4.59 -24.73
C LEU A 401 16.81 5.71 -25.75
N SER A 402 15.81 6.15 -26.51
CA SER A 402 15.90 7.27 -27.44
C SER A 402 16.23 8.59 -26.74
N GLY A 403 15.64 8.84 -25.56
CA GLY A 403 15.95 9.98 -24.69
C GLY A 403 17.40 9.98 -24.22
N ALA A 404 17.89 8.83 -23.74
CA ALA A 404 19.29 8.67 -23.34
C ALA A 404 20.26 8.88 -24.53
N ARG A 405 19.97 8.29 -25.71
CA ARG A 405 20.77 8.52 -26.93
C ARG A 405 20.76 9.99 -27.36
N TYR A 406 19.72 10.77 -27.06
CA TYR A 406 19.66 12.21 -27.32
C TYR A 406 20.52 13.02 -26.33
N GLN A 407 20.50 12.66 -25.04
CA GLN A 407 21.35 13.27 -24.01
C GLN A 407 22.84 13.10 -24.35
N GLU A 408 23.28 11.89 -24.67
CA GLU A 408 24.67 11.60 -25.09
C GLU A 408 25.12 12.46 -26.29
N ARG A 409 24.24 12.66 -27.30
CA ARG A 409 24.55 13.52 -28.44
C ARG A 409 24.73 14.98 -28.02
N ARG A 410 23.87 15.48 -27.13
CA ARG A 410 23.96 16.86 -26.60
C ARG A 410 25.24 17.05 -25.78
N GLU A 411 25.66 16.06 -25.01
CA GLU A 411 26.91 16.10 -24.26
C GLU A 411 28.14 16.05 -25.20
N ALA A 412 28.13 15.19 -26.21
CA ALA A 412 29.20 15.12 -27.22
C ALA A 412 29.27 16.35 -28.14
N GLU A 413 28.15 17.08 -28.31
CA GLU A 413 28.11 18.41 -28.94
C GLU A 413 28.70 19.49 -28.03
N ASN A 414 28.33 19.51 -26.75
CA ASN A 414 28.78 20.51 -25.77
C ASN A 414 30.26 20.36 -25.34
N GLN A 415 30.92 19.27 -25.74
CA GLN A 415 32.36 19.00 -25.50
C GLN A 415 33.27 19.36 -26.69
N ARG A 416 32.74 20.04 -27.72
CA ARG A 416 33.46 20.44 -28.95
C ARG A 416 33.59 21.96 -29.11
#